data_AF-A0A8R1IT41-F1
#
_entry.id   AF-A0A8R1IT41-F1
#
_cell.length_a   1.000
_cell.length_b   1.000
_cell.length_c   1.000
_cell.angle_alpha   90.00
_cell.angle_beta   90.00
_cell.angle_gamma   90.00
#
_symmetry.space_group_name_H-M   'P 1'
#
loop_
_entity.id
_entity.type
_entity.pdbx_description
1 polymer ?
#
loop_
_entity_poly.entity_id
_entity_poly.type
_entity_poly.pdbx_seq_one_letter_code
_entity_poly.pdbx_strand_id
1 'polypeptide(L)'
;MKVQERKQEHLDAFVTEHVVFVITQIENSNSVQKAISSKTDSQIDLTQKCFPTAIRQETRVTDLLELVHPEVPFSYESIRYYKNSLFVFRLKGIGDIVHEVSDEAKTVLLKGAMVFIDDGKYILYMCSVNVTTVRELIERNLHLSDMQRHDGTRDVIMLNQSRMSQVELNRTLEETTKKLKKMAQELEVEKQKTDELLCELMPASVADSLRSGKAMEA
;
A
#
# COMPACT_ATOMS: atom_id res chain seq x y z
N MET A 1 18.85 48.50 -7.90
CA MET A 1 17.88 47.40 -8.08
C MET A 1 18.09 46.83 -9.48
N LYS A 2 18.63 45.61 -9.59
CA LYS A 2 18.67 44.87 -10.86
C LYS A 2 17.61 43.78 -10.77
N VAL A 3 16.61 43.86 -11.62
CA VAL A 3 15.55 42.85 -11.75
C VAL A 3 16.16 41.67 -12.49
N GLN A 4 16.34 40.55 -11.80
CA GLN A 4 16.80 39.29 -12.38
C GLN A 4 15.59 38.62 -13.03
N GLU A 5 15.54 38.57 -14.36
CA GLU A 5 14.57 37.77 -15.11
C GLU A 5 14.73 36.29 -14.72
N ARG A 6 13.63 35.69 -14.24
CA ARG A 6 13.56 34.25 -14.03
C ARG A 6 13.48 33.59 -15.40
N LYS A 7 14.57 32.93 -15.81
CA LYS A 7 14.54 31.99 -16.92
C LYS A 7 13.53 30.91 -16.59
N GLN A 8 12.50 30.79 -17.42
CA GLN A 8 11.58 29.67 -17.44
C GLN A 8 12.40 28.42 -17.81
N GLU A 9 12.80 27.64 -16.81
CA GLU A 9 13.34 26.31 -17.05
C GLU A 9 12.20 25.45 -17.60
N HIS A 10 12.30 25.11 -18.89
CA HIS A 10 11.56 23.99 -19.45
C HIS A 10 11.96 22.75 -18.64
N LEU A 11 11.14 22.36 -17.66
CA LEU A 11 11.18 21.00 -17.16
C LEU A 11 10.76 20.12 -18.33
N ASP A 12 11.70 19.38 -18.90
CA ASP A 12 11.40 18.16 -19.62
C ASP A 12 10.55 17.30 -18.67
N ALA A 13 9.23 17.36 -18.84
CA ALA A 13 8.30 16.54 -18.12
C ALA A 13 8.49 15.11 -18.64
N PHE A 14 9.42 14.38 -18.03
CA PHE A 14 9.47 12.93 -18.17
C PHE A 14 8.12 12.43 -17.67
N VAL A 15 7.26 11.98 -18.59
CA VAL A 15 5.99 11.33 -18.23
C VAL A 15 6.35 9.99 -17.58
N THR A 16 6.56 10.00 -16.27
CA THR A 16 6.84 8.83 -15.43
C THR A 16 5.54 8.30 -14.84
N GLU A 17 4.57 7.99 -15.71
CA GLU A 17 3.29 7.41 -15.32
C GLU A 17 3.17 5.98 -15.84
N HIS A 18 2.60 5.10 -15.01
CA HIS A 18 2.46 3.66 -15.27
C HIS A 18 1.61 3.40 -16.51
N VAL A 19 2.27 3.10 -17.63
CA VAL A 19 1.60 2.62 -18.84
C VAL A 19 1.33 1.13 -18.67
N VAL A 20 0.07 0.76 -18.52
CA VAL A 20 -0.32 -0.65 -18.41
C VAL A 20 -0.81 -1.18 -19.77
N PHE A 21 -1.58 -0.41 -20.54
CA PHE A 21 -2.00 -0.80 -21.89
C PHE A 21 -2.20 0.39 -22.84
N VAL A 22 -1.90 0.17 -24.12
CA VAL A 22 -2.33 1.03 -25.24
C VAL A 22 -3.56 0.40 -25.88
N ILE A 23 -4.69 1.10 -25.84
CA ILE A 23 -5.94 0.68 -26.45
C ILE A 23 -6.04 1.34 -27.82
N THR A 24 -6.10 0.53 -28.88
CA THR A 24 -6.27 1.00 -30.25
C THR A 24 -7.68 0.69 -30.74
N GLN A 25 -8.36 1.68 -31.32
CA GLN A 25 -9.61 1.40 -32.04
C GLN A 25 -9.27 0.70 -33.35
N ILE A 26 -9.63 -0.58 -33.48
CA ILE A 26 -9.55 -1.28 -34.76
C ILE A 26 -10.77 -0.86 -35.58
N GLU A 27 -10.65 0.20 -36.38
CA GLU A 27 -11.57 0.39 -37.49
C GLU A 27 -11.30 -0.74 -38.49
N ASN A 28 -12.36 -1.46 -38.87
CA ASN A 28 -12.27 -2.64 -39.72
C ASN A 28 -11.84 -2.22 -41.15
N SER A 29 -10.54 -2.02 -41.32
CA SER A 29 -9.85 -1.72 -42.57
C SER A 29 -8.49 -2.38 -42.48
N ASN A 30 -8.28 -3.43 -43.27
CA ASN A 30 -7.06 -4.25 -43.39
C ASN A 30 -5.73 -3.48 -43.25
N SER A 31 -5.32 -3.16 -42.03
CA SER A 31 -4.01 -2.58 -41.75
C SER A 31 -3.49 -3.14 -40.44
N VAL A 32 -2.51 -4.03 -40.59
CA VAL A 32 -1.70 -4.57 -39.51
C VAL A 32 -0.98 -3.40 -38.85
N GLN A 33 -1.42 -2.98 -37.67
CA GLN A 33 -0.67 -2.04 -36.84
C GLN A 33 -0.24 -2.74 -35.56
N LYS A 34 1.06 -3.09 -35.51
CA LYS A 34 1.72 -3.63 -34.33
C LYS A 34 1.69 -2.58 -33.21
N ALA A 35 1.07 -2.92 -32.09
CA ALA A 35 1.24 -2.17 -30.85
C ALA A 35 2.72 -2.18 -30.45
N ILE A 36 3.33 -0.98 -30.37
CA ILE A 36 4.72 -0.82 -29.94
C ILE A 36 4.72 -0.88 -28.40
N SER A 37 4.95 -2.07 -27.84
CA SER A 37 5.42 -2.18 -26.46
C SER A 37 6.89 -1.79 -26.44
N SER A 38 7.18 -0.56 -26.00
CA SER A 38 8.57 -0.13 -25.78
C SER A 38 9.15 -0.96 -24.65
N LYS A 39 10.10 -1.84 -24.98
CA LYS A 39 10.95 -2.51 -24.01
C LYS A 39 11.74 -1.46 -23.24
N THR A 40 11.45 -1.31 -21.96
CA THR A 40 12.42 -0.83 -20.98
C THR A 40 12.81 -2.01 -20.12
N ASP A 41 14.06 -2.43 -20.27
CA ASP A 41 14.68 -3.54 -19.57
C ASP A 41 14.50 -3.42 -18.05
N SER A 42 14.35 -4.57 -17.40
CA SER A 42 14.50 -4.85 -15.95
C SER A 42 13.32 -4.70 -14.98
N GLN A 43 12.06 -4.67 -15.44
CA GLN A 43 10.93 -4.92 -14.52
C GLN A 43 9.84 -5.76 -15.20
N ILE A 44 9.51 -6.92 -14.61
CA ILE A 44 8.42 -7.78 -15.07
C ILE A 44 7.14 -6.97 -14.87
N ASP A 45 6.54 -6.51 -15.96
CA ASP A 45 5.27 -5.81 -15.95
C ASP A 45 4.17 -6.75 -15.40
N LEU A 46 3.33 -6.25 -14.49
CA LEU A 46 2.19 -6.99 -13.93
C LEU A 46 1.38 -7.63 -15.05
N THR A 47 1.22 -6.93 -16.18
CA THR A 47 0.48 -7.41 -17.34
C THR A 47 1.08 -8.69 -17.92
N GLN A 48 2.41 -8.80 -18.00
CA GLN A 48 3.09 -9.98 -18.54
C GLN A 48 3.00 -11.17 -17.59
N LYS A 49 3.07 -10.90 -16.28
CA LYS A 49 2.91 -11.90 -15.24
C LYS A 49 1.47 -12.45 -15.22
N CYS A 50 0.49 -11.59 -15.45
CA CYS A 50 -0.93 -11.94 -15.33
C CYS A 50 -1.54 -12.44 -16.65
N PHE A 51 -1.01 -12.01 -17.79
CA PHE A 51 -1.47 -12.40 -19.12
C PHE A 51 -0.30 -12.68 -20.08
N PRO A 52 0.33 -13.86 -19.97
CA PRO A 52 1.38 -14.26 -20.90
C PRO A 52 0.88 -14.34 -22.35
N THR A 53 -0.44 -14.52 -22.56
CA THR A 53 -1.08 -14.63 -23.88
C THR A 53 -1.27 -13.28 -24.56
N ALA A 54 -1.45 -12.19 -23.80
CA ALA A 54 -1.63 -10.84 -24.35
C ALA A 54 -0.40 -10.34 -25.14
N ILE A 55 0.76 -10.95 -24.90
CA ILE A 55 2.03 -10.66 -25.59
C ILE A 55 2.10 -11.36 -26.96
N ARG A 56 1.35 -12.45 -27.14
CA ARG A 56 1.54 -13.36 -28.29
C ARG A 56 0.57 -13.09 -29.45
N GLN A 57 -0.59 -12.48 -29.20
CA GLN A 57 -1.66 -12.28 -30.20
C GLN A 57 -2.47 -11.01 -29.92
N GLU A 58 -3.16 -10.51 -30.95
CA GLU A 58 -4.19 -9.47 -30.81
C GLU A 58 -5.27 -9.94 -29.84
N THR A 59 -5.35 -9.30 -28.67
CA THR A 59 -6.28 -9.67 -27.60
C THR A 59 -7.24 -8.51 -27.36
N ARG A 60 -8.53 -8.80 -27.21
CA ARG A 60 -9.51 -7.75 -26.92
C ARG A 60 -9.33 -7.30 -25.48
N VAL A 61 -9.34 -5.99 -25.26
CA VAL A 61 -9.23 -5.43 -23.90
C VAL A 61 -10.36 -5.91 -23.00
N THR A 62 -11.55 -6.17 -23.56
CA THR A 62 -12.71 -6.75 -22.86
C THR A 62 -12.48 -8.16 -22.32
N ASP A 63 -11.53 -8.90 -22.88
CA ASP A 63 -11.19 -10.25 -22.45
C ASP A 63 -10.25 -10.22 -21.23
N LEU A 64 -9.54 -9.10 -21.04
CA LEU A 64 -8.57 -8.89 -19.97
C LEU A 64 -9.15 -8.04 -18.82
N LEU A 65 -9.98 -7.07 -19.15
CA LEU A 65 -10.47 -6.05 -18.23
C LEU A 65 -12.00 -5.99 -18.22
N GLU A 66 -12.54 -5.80 -17.03
CA GLU A 66 -13.93 -5.43 -16.80
C GLU A 66 -13.99 -4.02 -16.22
N LEU A 67 -14.81 -3.16 -16.81
CA LEU A 67 -15.01 -1.80 -16.30
C LEU A 67 -15.89 -1.84 -15.05
N VAL A 68 -15.36 -1.36 -13.92
CA VAL A 68 -16.07 -1.27 -12.64
C VAL A 68 -16.56 0.15 -12.38
N HIS A 69 -15.76 1.16 -12.74
CA HIS A 69 -16.12 2.56 -12.58
C HIS A 69 -15.55 3.41 -13.74
N PRO A 70 -16.31 4.34 -14.32
CA PRO A 70 -17.74 4.60 -14.08
C PRO A 70 -18.63 3.43 -14.56
N GLU A 71 -19.85 3.32 -14.01
CA GLU A 71 -20.82 2.25 -14.33
C GLU A 71 -21.48 2.50 -15.70
N VAL A 72 -20.69 2.35 -16.75
CA VAL A 72 -21.09 2.59 -18.14
C VAL A 72 -20.66 1.42 -19.01
N PRO A 73 -21.26 1.25 -20.20
CA PRO A 73 -20.80 0.22 -21.13
C PRO A 73 -19.32 0.43 -21.46
N PHE A 74 -18.51 -0.62 -21.41
CA PHE A 74 -17.10 -0.54 -21.78
C PHE A 74 -16.97 -0.41 -23.31
N SER A 75 -17.04 0.83 -23.79
CA SER A 75 -16.97 1.19 -25.22
C SER A 75 -16.11 2.44 -25.41
N TYR A 76 -15.57 2.61 -26.62
CA TYR A 76 -14.76 3.78 -26.96
C TYR A 76 -15.52 5.10 -26.74
N GLU A 77 -16.79 5.17 -27.16
CA GLU A 77 -17.63 6.36 -27.00
C GLU A 77 -17.87 6.69 -25.52
N SER A 78 -18.12 5.66 -24.70
CA SER A 78 -18.26 5.83 -23.26
C SER A 78 -16.97 6.41 -22.65
N ILE A 79 -15.80 5.84 -22.99
CA ILE A 79 -14.52 6.32 -22.45
C ILE A 79 -14.25 7.76 -22.88
N ARG A 80 -14.59 8.11 -24.13
CA ARG A 80 -14.46 9.46 -24.67
C ARG A 80 -15.35 10.47 -23.95
N TYR A 81 -16.60 10.10 -23.69
CA TYR A 81 -17.53 10.94 -22.95
C TYR A 81 -17.06 11.18 -21.51
N TYR A 82 -16.55 10.13 -20.86
CA TYR A 82 -16.06 10.17 -19.47
C TYR A 82 -14.54 10.38 -19.36
N LYS A 83 -13.89 11.03 -20.34
CA LYS A 83 -12.42 11.16 -20.40
C LYS A 83 -11.75 11.75 -19.15
N ASN A 84 -12.45 12.65 -18.46
CA ASN A 84 -11.95 13.34 -17.27
C ASN A 84 -12.32 12.61 -15.96
N SER A 85 -12.99 11.47 -16.05
CA SER A 85 -13.33 10.63 -14.91
C SER A 85 -12.17 9.71 -14.56
N LEU A 86 -12.13 9.33 -13.29
CA LEU A 86 -11.30 8.23 -12.84
C LEU A 86 -11.90 6.91 -13.35
N PHE A 87 -11.07 6.04 -13.92
CA PHE A 87 -11.48 4.71 -14.31
C PHE A 87 -10.96 3.68 -13.32
N VAL A 88 -11.77 2.65 -13.06
CA VAL A 88 -11.38 1.48 -12.29
C VAL A 88 -11.75 0.25 -13.11
N PHE A 89 -10.76 -0.57 -13.41
CA PHE A 89 -10.94 -1.85 -14.08
C PHE A 89 -10.60 -3.00 -13.15
N ARG A 90 -11.36 -4.08 -13.27
CA ARG A 90 -11.05 -5.37 -12.69
C ARG A 90 -10.31 -6.22 -13.71
N LEU A 91 -9.23 -6.84 -13.27
CA LEU A 91 -8.45 -7.75 -14.06
C LEU A 91 -9.11 -9.14 -14.06
N LYS A 92 -9.39 -9.70 -15.25
CA LYS A 92 -9.90 -11.06 -15.42
C LYS A 92 -8.72 -12.04 -15.35
N GLY A 93 -8.86 -13.25 -14.82
CA GLY A 93 -7.82 -14.29 -14.95
C GLY A 93 -6.68 -14.33 -13.92
N ILE A 94 -6.46 -13.30 -13.08
CA ILE A 94 -5.74 -13.51 -11.80
C ILE A 94 -6.73 -14.17 -10.83
N GLY A 95 -6.94 -15.48 -11.00
CA GLY A 95 -7.81 -16.27 -10.12
C GLY A 95 -8.52 -17.45 -10.78
N ASP A 96 -8.83 -17.40 -12.07
CA ASP A 96 -9.82 -18.35 -12.62
C ASP A 96 -9.27 -19.73 -13.06
N ILE A 97 -7.95 -19.90 -13.19
CA ILE A 97 -7.38 -21.20 -13.62
C ILE A 97 -6.98 -22.08 -12.41
N VAL A 98 -6.88 -21.50 -11.21
CA VAL A 98 -6.39 -22.21 -10.01
C VAL A 98 -7.29 -22.04 -8.78
N HIS A 99 -8.28 -21.14 -8.77
CA HIS A 99 -9.19 -20.98 -7.64
C HIS A 99 -10.65 -21.21 -8.02
N GLU A 100 -11.26 -22.19 -7.37
CA GLU A 100 -12.71 -22.41 -7.37
C GLU A 100 -13.43 -21.12 -6.89
N VAL A 101 -14.20 -20.50 -7.78
CA VAL A 101 -15.53 -19.84 -7.69
C VAL A 101 -15.96 -19.06 -6.42
N SER A 102 -15.18 -18.97 -5.33
CA SER A 102 -15.66 -18.55 -4.02
C SER A 102 -15.07 -17.26 -3.43
N ASP A 103 -14.11 -16.57 -4.06
CA ASP A 103 -13.51 -15.37 -3.45
C ASP A 103 -13.42 -14.18 -4.42
N GLU A 104 -14.47 -13.33 -4.41
CA GLU A 104 -14.41 -11.96 -4.99
C GLU A 104 -13.24 -11.14 -4.43
N ALA A 105 -12.75 -11.50 -3.23
CA ALA A 105 -11.67 -10.88 -2.49
C ALA A 105 -10.29 -10.93 -3.17
N LYS A 106 -10.10 -11.79 -4.19
CA LYS A 106 -8.79 -12.00 -4.84
C LYS A 106 -8.61 -11.22 -6.15
N THR A 107 -9.62 -10.47 -6.57
CA THR A 107 -9.55 -9.74 -7.85
C THR A 107 -8.66 -8.51 -7.77
N VAL A 108 -7.79 -8.33 -8.77
CA VAL A 108 -6.93 -7.15 -8.86
C VAL A 108 -7.69 -6.02 -9.55
N LEU A 109 -7.83 -4.92 -8.83
CA LEU A 109 -8.39 -3.68 -9.36
C LEU A 109 -7.26 -2.73 -9.76
N LEU A 110 -7.38 -2.14 -10.94
CA LEU A 110 -6.50 -1.13 -11.48
C LEU A 110 -7.25 0.19 -11.53
N LYS A 111 -6.71 1.22 -10.87
CA LYS A 111 -7.31 2.56 -10.79
C LYS A 111 -6.42 3.55 -11.53
N GLY A 112 -7.02 4.35 -12.41
CA GLY A 112 -6.24 5.20 -13.30
C GLY A 112 -7.05 6.20 -14.12
N ALA A 113 -6.37 6.85 -15.05
CA ALA A 113 -6.94 7.82 -15.97
C ALA A 113 -6.73 7.39 -17.43
N MET A 114 -7.59 7.89 -18.30
CA MET A 114 -7.52 7.65 -19.74
C MET A 114 -6.90 8.87 -20.43
N VAL A 115 -5.88 8.64 -21.25
CA VAL A 115 -5.19 9.68 -22.01
C VAL A 115 -5.36 9.40 -23.50
N PHE A 116 -5.89 10.37 -24.24
CA PHE A 116 -6.11 10.26 -25.67
C PHE A 116 -4.85 10.71 -26.42
N ILE A 117 -4.41 9.92 -27.39
CA ILE A 117 -3.20 10.16 -28.20
C ILE A 117 -3.59 10.12 -29.68
N ASP A 118 -2.84 10.86 -30.51
CA ASP A 118 -3.03 10.94 -31.98
C ASP A 118 -4.48 11.33 -32.35
N ASP A 119 -4.91 12.50 -31.87
CA ASP A 119 -6.26 13.03 -32.05
C ASP A 119 -7.41 12.08 -31.62
N GLY A 120 -7.09 11.13 -30.73
CA GLY A 120 -8.02 10.16 -30.18
C GLY A 120 -8.01 8.79 -30.86
N LYS A 121 -7.15 8.54 -31.84
CA LYS A 121 -7.02 7.18 -32.43
C LYS A 121 -6.59 6.13 -31.41
N TYR A 122 -5.84 6.55 -30.39
CA TYR A 122 -5.36 5.69 -29.33
C TYR A 122 -5.78 6.22 -27.96
N ILE A 123 -6.07 5.30 -27.04
CA ILE A 123 -6.33 5.59 -25.63
C ILE A 123 -5.29 4.85 -24.79
N LEU A 124 -4.53 5.61 -24.01
CA LEU A 124 -3.59 5.10 -23.03
C LEU A 124 -4.30 5.03 -21.67
N TYR A 125 -4.30 3.85 -21.05
CA TYR A 125 -4.77 3.71 -19.68
C TYR A 125 -3.59 3.74 -18.72
N MET A 126 -3.44 4.85 -18.00
CA MET A 126 -2.39 5.05 -17.01
C MET A 126 -2.94 4.73 -15.64
N CYS A 127 -2.46 3.69 -14.99
CA CYS A 127 -3.09 3.17 -13.77
C CYS A 127 -2.12 2.54 -12.79
N SER A 128 -2.53 2.53 -11.53
CA SER A 128 -1.86 1.81 -10.46
C SER A 128 -2.80 0.79 -9.84
N VAL A 129 -2.25 -0.20 -9.16
CA VAL A 129 -3.02 -1.20 -8.43
C VAL A 129 -3.79 -0.52 -7.29
N ASN A 130 -5.09 -0.76 -7.19
CA ASN A 130 -5.94 -0.18 -6.15
C ASN A 130 -5.79 -0.95 -4.83
N VAL A 131 -4.67 -0.74 -4.12
CA VAL A 131 -4.33 -1.36 -2.83
C VAL A 131 -3.77 -0.31 -1.87
N THR A 132 -4.11 -0.40 -0.59
CA THR A 132 -3.68 0.57 0.43
C THR A 132 -2.84 -0.03 1.55
N THR A 133 -2.86 -1.36 1.72
CA THR A 133 -2.14 -2.05 2.81
C THR A 133 -1.31 -3.22 2.28
N VAL A 134 -0.27 -3.60 3.04
CA VAL A 134 0.53 -4.79 2.73
C VAL A 134 -0.31 -6.06 2.80
N ARG A 135 -1.32 -6.09 3.69
CA ARG A 135 -2.22 -7.24 3.82
C ARG A 135 -3.03 -7.46 2.53
N GLU A 136 -3.59 -6.39 1.97
CA GLU A 136 -4.31 -6.44 0.68
C GLU A 136 -3.41 -6.89 -0.49
N LEU A 137 -2.12 -6.52 -0.49
CA LEU A 137 -1.17 -7.02 -1.48
C LEU A 137 -1.06 -8.55 -1.38
N ILE A 138 -0.87 -9.08 -0.16
CA ILE A 138 -0.74 -10.53 0.10
C ILE A 138 -2.03 -11.26 -0.28
N GLU A 139 -3.20 -10.74 0.12
CA GLU A 139 -4.51 -11.31 -0.21
C GLU A 139 -4.73 -11.45 -1.73
N ARG A 140 -4.13 -10.55 -2.53
CA ARG A 140 -4.21 -10.54 -3.99
C ARG A 140 -3.00 -11.18 -4.69
N ASN A 141 -2.10 -11.83 -3.94
CA ASN A 141 -0.86 -12.43 -4.45
C ASN A 141 0.06 -11.43 -5.20
N LEU A 142 0.01 -10.16 -4.80
CA LEU A 142 0.85 -9.10 -5.33
C LEU A 142 2.02 -8.81 -4.39
N HIS A 143 3.13 -8.40 -4.98
CA HIS A 143 4.32 -8.00 -4.25
C HIS A 143 4.57 -6.52 -4.47
N LEU A 144 5.19 -5.87 -3.48
CA LEU A 144 5.63 -4.50 -3.64
C LEU A 144 6.65 -4.35 -4.79
N SER A 145 7.40 -5.40 -5.12
CA SER A 145 8.30 -5.43 -6.29
C SER A 145 7.58 -5.38 -7.64
N ASP A 146 6.31 -5.80 -7.67
CA ASP A 146 5.49 -5.76 -8.87
C ASP A 146 5.09 -4.30 -9.20
N MET A 147 5.18 -3.37 -8.23
CA MET A 147 4.96 -1.93 -8.42
C MET A 147 6.29 -1.20 -8.69
N GLN A 148 6.28 -0.20 -9.58
CA GLN A 148 7.48 0.57 -9.86
C GLN A 148 7.85 1.50 -8.68
N ARG A 149 9.13 1.86 -8.57
CA ARG A 149 9.64 2.65 -7.43
C ARG A 149 9.07 4.06 -7.32
N HIS A 150 8.62 4.63 -8.43
CA HIS A 150 8.03 5.97 -8.48
C HIS A 150 6.50 5.96 -8.35
N ASP A 151 5.89 4.79 -8.17
CA ASP A 151 4.44 4.68 -7.95
C ASP A 151 4.08 5.29 -6.59
N GLY A 152 3.27 6.35 -6.59
CA GLY A 152 2.80 6.97 -5.35
C GLY A 152 1.99 6.03 -4.45
N THR A 153 1.32 5.02 -5.01
CA THR A 153 0.62 4.00 -4.23
C THR A 153 1.58 3.18 -3.37
N ARG A 154 2.83 2.97 -3.84
CA ARG A 154 3.87 2.27 -3.06
C ARG A 154 4.17 3.01 -1.76
N ASP A 155 4.29 4.34 -1.83
CA ASP A 155 4.56 5.18 -0.66
C ASP A 155 3.38 5.17 0.30
N VAL A 156 2.15 5.24 -0.22
CA VAL A 156 0.93 5.14 0.58
C VAL A 156 0.88 3.83 1.37
N ILE A 157 1.19 2.69 0.72
CA ILE A 157 1.22 1.38 1.38
C ILE A 157 2.26 1.35 2.51
N MET A 158 3.46 1.87 2.26
CA MET A 158 4.53 1.90 3.26
C MET A 158 4.20 2.81 4.44
N LEU A 159 3.62 3.98 4.18
CA LEU A 159 3.18 4.91 5.22
C LEU A 159 2.09 4.28 6.09
N ASN A 160 1.11 3.61 5.46
CA ASN A 160 0.07 2.89 6.19
C ASN A 160 0.64 1.78 7.06
N GLN A 161 1.62 1.02 6.56
CA GLN A 161 2.29 -0.02 7.34
C GLN A 161 3.03 0.57 8.54
N SER A 162 3.80 1.65 8.34
CA SER A 162 4.51 2.33 9.42
C SER A 162 3.54 2.84 10.49
N ARG A 163 2.43 3.46 10.07
CA ARG A 163 1.37 3.93 10.98
C ARG A 163 0.79 2.78 11.80
N MET A 164 0.48 1.64 11.19
CA MET A 164 -0.04 0.47 11.89
C MET A 164 0.96 -0.07 12.92
N SER A 165 2.23 -0.22 12.55
CA SER A 165 3.27 -0.68 13.47
C SER A 165 3.50 0.29 14.65
N GLN A 166 3.41 1.60 14.42
CA GLN A 166 3.49 2.58 15.51
C GLN A 166 2.31 2.46 16.48
N VAL A 167 1.10 2.23 15.98
CA VAL A 167 -0.10 2.01 16.82
C VAL A 167 0.08 0.75 17.66
N GLU A 168 0.56 -0.35 17.08
CA GLU A 168 0.83 -1.60 17.80
C GLU A 168 1.89 -1.41 18.89
N LEU A 169 2.99 -0.74 18.58
CA LEU A 169 4.05 -0.45 19.55
C LEU A 169 3.53 0.41 20.73
N ASN A 170 2.79 1.47 20.42
CA ASN A 170 2.20 2.34 21.44
C ASN A 170 1.25 1.57 22.36
N ARG A 171 0.45 0.66 21.80
CA ARG A 171 -0.42 -0.21 22.58
C ARG A 171 0.38 -1.11 23.54
N THR A 172 1.44 -1.76 23.07
CA THR A 172 2.30 -2.58 23.93
C THR A 172 2.98 -1.75 25.02
N LEU A 173 3.40 -0.52 24.70
CA LEU A 173 3.98 0.42 25.67
C LEU A 173 2.97 0.81 26.75
N GLU A 174 1.72 1.05 26.37
CA GLU A 174 0.66 1.42 27.31
C GLU A 174 0.30 0.25 28.24
N GLU A 175 0.21 -0.97 27.70
CA GLU A 175 -0.03 -2.19 28.48
C GLU A 175 1.10 -2.49 29.47
N THR A 176 2.36 -2.34 29.05
CA THR A 176 3.53 -2.53 29.91
C THR A 176 3.64 -1.46 31.00
N THR A 177 3.37 -0.19 30.65
CA THR A 177 3.33 0.91 31.63
C THR A 177 2.25 0.68 32.68
N LYS A 178 1.08 0.17 32.29
CA LYS A 178 0.00 -0.17 33.21
C LYS A 178 0.40 -1.30 34.16
N LYS A 179 1.05 -2.35 33.65
CA LYS A 179 1.58 -3.45 34.48
C LYS A 179 2.64 -2.97 35.45
N LEU A 180 3.56 -2.12 35.00
CA LEU A 180 4.62 -1.54 35.84
C LEU A 180 4.03 -0.72 36.98
N LYS A 181 3.05 0.15 36.70
CA LYS A 181 2.35 0.91 37.73
C LYS A 181 1.68 0.01 38.78
N LYS A 182 1.05 -1.09 38.35
CA LYS A 182 0.44 -2.07 39.26
C LYS A 182 1.50 -2.75 40.16
N MET A 183 2.60 -3.23 39.58
CA MET A 183 3.69 -3.87 40.34
C MET A 183 4.34 -2.90 41.32
N ALA A 184 4.54 -1.64 40.95
CA ALA A 184 5.08 -0.62 41.85
C ALA A 184 4.15 -0.36 43.05
N GLN A 185 2.83 -0.34 42.83
CA GLN A 185 1.85 -0.22 43.91
C GLN A 185 1.86 -1.44 44.84
N GLU A 186 1.89 -2.66 44.28
CA GLU A 186 1.98 -3.89 45.06
C GLU A 186 3.28 -3.95 45.88
N LEU A 187 4.40 -3.50 45.30
CA LEU A 187 5.68 -3.42 45.99
C LEU A 187 5.65 -2.46 47.17
N GLU A 188 5.02 -1.29 47.04
CA GLU A 188 4.92 -0.34 48.15
C GLU A 188 4.02 -0.89 49.28
N VAL A 189 2.94 -1.58 48.93
CA VAL A 189 2.09 -2.27 49.92
C VAL A 189 2.86 -3.36 50.66
N GLU A 190 3.65 -4.17 49.95
CA GLU A 190 4.41 -5.25 50.59
C GLU A 190 5.57 -4.72 51.43
N LYS A 191 6.20 -3.63 50.98
CA LYS A 191 7.20 -2.90 51.76
C LYS A 191 6.60 -2.34 53.04
N GLN A 192 5.40 -1.75 52.99
CA GLN A 192 4.69 -1.26 54.16
C GLN A 192 4.38 -2.39 55.16
N LYS A 193 3.89 -3.55 54.71
CA LYS A 193 3.66 -4.71 55.60
C LYS A 193 4.95 -5.23 56.23
N THR A 194 6.03 -5.28 55.46
CA THR A 194 7.35 -5.72 55.95
C THR A 194 7.86 -4.75 57.02
N ASP A 195 7.62 -3.46 56.83
CA ASP A 195 7.99 -2.40 57.76
C ASP A 195 7.21 -2.47 59.07
N GLU A 196 5.90 -2.71 58.99
CA GLU A 196 5.04 -2.94 60.16
C GLU A 196 5.51 -4.16 60.96
N LEU A 197 5.78 -5.27 60.28
CA LEU A 197 6.28 -6.49 60.91
C LEU A 197 7.65 -6.27 61.59
N LEU A 198 8.54 -5.48 60.99
CA LEU A 198 9.84 -5.14 61.57
C LEU A 198 9.69 -4.40 62.91
N CYS A 199 8.72 -3.49 63.01
CA CYS A 199 8.42 -2.73 64.23
C CYS A 199 7.70 -3.56 65.31
N GLU A 200 6.92 -4.57 64.92
CA GLU A 200 6.29 -5.50 65.89
C GLU A 200 7.31 -6.44 66.55
N LEU A 201 8.35 -6.84 65.81
CA LEU A 201 9.31 -7.85 66.27
C LEU A 201 10.45 -7.28 67.12
N MET A 202 10.76 -5.99 67.03
CA MET A 202 11.92 -5.38 67.70
C MET A 202 11.67 -3.95 68.18
N PRO A 203 12.42 -3.47 69.21
CA PRO A 203 12.34 -2.09 69.65
C PRO A 203 12.66 -1.09 68.53
N ALA A 204 12.01 0.08 68.55
CA ALA A 204 12.11 1.10 67.51
C ALA A 204 13.56 1.48 67.13
N SER A 205 14.46 1.57 68.11
CA SER A 205 15.88 1.90 67.85
C SER A 205 16.61 0.85 66.99
N VAL A 206 16.24 -0.42 67.13
CA VAL A 206 16.81 -1.54 66.37
C VAL A 206 16.23 -1.57 64.96
N ALA A 207 14.92 -1.39 64.83
CA ALA A 207 14.23 -1.32 63.54
C ALA A 207 14.74 -0.17 62.66
N ASP A 208 14.91 1.03 63.22
CA ASP A 208 15.39 2.21 62.48
C ASP A 208 16.84 2.03 61.99
N SER A 209 17.69 1.39 62.81
CA SER A 209 19.07 1.08 62.42
C SER A 209 19.12 0.10 61.24
N LEU A 210 18.25 -0.92 61.25
CA LEU A 210 18.15 -1.89 60.15
C LEU A 210 17.55 -1.28 58.87
N ARG A 211 16.56 -0.39 58.96
CA ARG A 211 16.05 0.39 57.80
C ARG A 211 17.18 1.17 57.11
N SER A 212 18.10 1.71 57.90
CA SER A 212 19.25 2.47 57.38
C SER A 212 20.40 1.61 56.85
N GLY A 213 20.28 0.28 56.92
CA GLY A 213 21.29 -0.66 56.45
C GLY A 213 22.56 -0.73 57.32
N LYS A 214 22.51 -0.21 58.55
CA LYS A 214 23.64 -0.29 59.49
C LYS A 214 23.62 -1.62 60.23
N ALA A 215 24.74 -2.33 60.20
CA ALA A 215 24.94 -3.50 61.04
C ALA A 215 25.07 -3.04 62.50
N MET A 216 24.23 -3.58 63.39
CA MET A 216 24.43 -3.38 64.83
C MET A 216 25.58 -4.29 65.29
N GLU A 217 26.61 -3.69 65.88
CA GLU A 217 27.62 -4.46 66.62
C GLU A 217 27.02 -4.94 67.95
N ALA A 218 27.32 -6.19 68.29
CA ALA A 218 26.76 -6.94 69.42
C ALA A 218 27.35 -6.53 70.77
#